data_AF-A0AAN9XZC1-F1
#
_entry.id   AF-A0AAN9XZC1-F1
#
_cell.length_a   1.000
_cell.length_b   1.000
_cell.length_c   1.000
_cell.angle_alpha   90.00
_cell.angle_beta   90.00
_cell.angle_gamma   90.00
#
_symmetry.space_group_name_H-M   'P 1'
#
loop_
_entity.id
_entity.type
_entity.pdbx_description
1 polymer ?
#
loop_
_entity_poly.entity_id
_entity_poly.type
_entity_poly.pdbx_seq_one_letter_code
_entity_poly.pdbx_strand_id
1 'polypeptide(L)'
;MEPSSSRSSTFRAASLSSGINRRRQDHEAYERERAPIIYDEETDTLTYASQKVSHIPLGLWNMYPKTKRLDLSYNHINSLINVEKFEELRELILDNNCITERIRFPVMHLLKLLSVNNNRINDLPKFIIKVRQSFPHLRFLSLIRNEACPIMIPDLDSSNYQCYRLYILSNLPRLKYLDFTKVESSELEEAEQRGHLLYIRHPRPLTADEEVRAVEPLPRETFHNLEVKPAHKHRGEYMRTKICFANRESEGNRFIMNQDL
;
A
#
# COMPACT_ATOMS: atom_id res chain seq x y z
N MET A 1 45.14 10.63 59.11
CA MET A 1 44.39 11.59 58.27
C MET A 1 45.07 11.60 56.92
N GLU A 2 44.58 10.78 55.99
CA GLU A 2 45.08 10.71 54.61
C GLU A 2 44.21 11.57 53.69
N PRO A 3 44.77 12.23 52.65
CA PRO A 3 44.00 12.96 51.67
C PRO A 3 43.55 12.07 50.51
N SER A 4 42.29 12.21 50.13
CA SER A 4 41.62 11.56 49.01
C SER A 4 42.11 12.12 47.66
N SER A 5 42.63 11.25 46.80
CA SER A 5 42.96 11.54 45.39
C SER A 5 41.82 11.07 44.48
N SER A 6 41.16 12.01 43.80
CA SER A 6 40.17 11.76 42.75
C SER A 6 40.87 11.34 41.45
N ARG A 7 40.68 10.09 41.00
CA ARG A 7 41.07 9.63 39.66
C ARG A 7 39.90 9.78 38.69
N SER A 8 40.12 10.62 37.67
CA SER A 8 39.30 10.74 36.46
C SER A 8 39.30 9.45 35.65
N SER A 9 38.12 8.96 35.26
CA SER A 9 37.93 7.80 34.38
C SER A 9 37.25 8.21 33.07
N THR A 10 38.05 8.66 32.10
CA THR A 10 37.62 8.74 30.70
C THR A 10 37.55 7.32 30.11
N PHE A 11 36.35 6.74 30.07
CA PHE A 11 36.10 5.47 29.39
C PHE A 11 35.87 5.68 27.89
N ARG A 12 36.54 4.82 27.11
CA ARG A 12 36.67 4.77 25.65
C ARG A 12 35.32 4.69 24.91
N ALA A 13 35.04 5.68 24.05
CA ALA A 13 33.97 5.64 23.05
C ALA A 13 34.45 5.16 21.64
N ALA A 14 35.53 4.37 21.55
CA ALA A 14 36.16 4.02 20.27
C ALA A 14 35.84 2.61 19.74
N SER A 15 35.09 1.77 20.48
CA SER A 15 34.88 0.35 20.11
C SER A 15 33.49 0.02 19.56
N LEU A 16 32.54 0.97 19.56
CA LEU A 16 31.18 0.75 19.03
C LEU A 16 31.04 1.14 17.55
N SER A 17 31.85 2.09 17.05
CA SER A 17 31.80 2.51 15.64
C SER A 17 32.42 1.48 14.68
N SER A 18 33.40 0.70 15.14
CA SER A 18 34.08 -0.33 14.34
C SER A 18 33.21 -1.55 14.06
N GLY A 19 32.30 -1.92 14.97
CA GLY A 19 31.32 -3.00 14.78
C GLY A 19 30.18 -2.63 13.83
N ILE A 20 29.72 -1.38 13.87
CA ILE A 20 28.70 -0.85 12.95
C ILE A 20 29.26 -0.75 11.52
N ASN A 21 30.53 -0.31 11.37
CA ASN A 21 31.19 -0.24 10.07
C ASN A 21 31.51 -1.62 9.47
N ARG A 22 31.88 -2.63 10.28
CA ARG A 22 32.05 -4.01 9.78
C ARG A 22 30.73 -4.62 9.33
N ARG A 23 29.65 -4.49 10.11
CA ARG A 23 28.32 -4.96 9.69
C ARG A 23 27.82 -4.27 8.41
N ARG A 24 28.11 -2.98 8.22
CA ARG A 24 27.83 -2.26 6.96
C ARG A 24 28.68 -2.78 5.81
N GLN A 25 29.98 -2.99 6.01
CA GLN A 25 30.87 -3.54 4.98
C GLN A 25 30.52 -5.00 4.60
N ASP A 26 30.05 -5.81 5.54
CA ASP A 26 29.62 -7.19 5.31
C ASP A 26 28.26 -7.24 4.57
N HIS A 27 27.34 -6.31 4.87
CA HIS A 27 26.08 -6.14 4.11
C HIS A 27 26.35 -5.61 2.68
N GLU A 28 27.29 -4.68 2.54
CA GLU A 28 27.76 -4.18 1.24
C GLU A 28 28.53 -5.25 0.45
N ALA A 29 29.16 -6.23 1.11
CA ALA A 29 29.82 -7.35 0.46
C ALA A 29 28.82 -8.41 -0.05
N TYR A 30 27.74 -8.69 0.70
CA TYR A 30 26.62 -9.52 0.22
C TYR A 30 25.90 -8.88 -0.97
N GLU A 31 25.88 -7.55 -1.05
CA GLU A 31 25.36 -6.83 -2.20
C GLU A 31 26.26 -6.89 -3.45
N ARG A 32 27.51 -7.35 -3.39
CA ARG A 32 28.41 -7.33 -4.57
C ARG A 32 28.26 -8.53 -5.50
N GLU A 33 27.80 -9.68 -5.01
CA GLU A 33 27.61 -10.84 -5.88
C GLU A 33 26.18 -10.87 -6.44
N ARG A 34 26.09 -10.76 -7.76
CA ARG A 34 24.84 -11.05 -8.46
C ARG A 34 24.49 -12.51 -8.20
N ALA A 35 23.24 -12.78 -7.83
CA ALA A 35 22.78 -14.16 -7.71
C ALA A 35 22.93 -14.88 -9.06
N PRO A 36 23.12 -16.21 -9.08
CA PRO A 36 23.06 -16.93 -10.33
C PRO A 36 21.67 -16.81 -10.96
N ILE A 37 21.63 -16.72 -12.28
CA ILE A 37 20.39 -16.88 -13.04
C ILE A 37 20.10 -18.39 -13.10
N ILE A 38 18.91 -18.79 -12.67
CA ILE A 38 18.53 -20.19 -12.58
C ILE A 38 17.32 -20.41 -13.48
N TYR A 39 17.40 -21.42 -14.35
CA TYR A 39 16.26 -21.92 -15.11
C TYR A 39 16.01 -23.38 -14.73
N ASP A 40 14.81 -23.65 -14.26
CA ASP A 40 14.33 -25.01 -13.99
C ASP A 40 13.46 -25.48 -15.17
N GLU A 41 13.98 -26.44 -15.94
CA GLU A 41 13.32 -27.00 -17.12
C GLU A 41 12.11 -27.87 -16.80
N GLU A 42 12.02 -28.43 -15.59
CA GLU A 42 10.90 -29.29 -15.20
C GLU A 42 9.64 -28.45 -14.94
N THR A 43 9.84 -27.29 -14.30
CA THR A 43 8.75 -26.37 -13.95
C THR A 43 8.61 -25.18 -14.89
N ASP A 44 9.50 -25.05 -15.87
CA ASP A 44 9.66 -23.87 -16.73
C ASP A 44 9.75 -22.56 -15.90
N THR A 45 10.52 -22.60 -14.82
CA THR A 45 10.71 -21.48 -13.90
C THR A 45 12.03 -20.78 -14.17
N LEU A 46 11.97 -19.49 -14.50
CA LEU A 46 13.13 -18.61 -14.62
C LEU A 46 13.26 -17.71 -13.39
N THR A 47 14.36 -17.86 -12.67
CA THR A 47 14.74 -16.99 -11.56
C THR A 47 15.84 -16.04 -12.02
N TYR A 48 15.48 -14.77 -12.17
CA TYR A 48 16.34 -13.64 -12.51
C TYR A 48 16.34 -12.62 -11.35
N ALA A 49 16.55 -13.10 -10.13
CA ALA A 49 16.52 -12.28 -8.92
C ALA A 49 17.89 -11.64 -8.60
N SER A 50 17.91 -10.56 -7.84
CA SER A 50 19.14 -9.93 -7.30
C SER A 50 20.19 -9.54 -8.37
N GLN A 51 19.73 -9.10 -9.55
CA GLN A 51 20.59 -8.66 -10.66
C GLN A 51 20.81 -7.15 -10.71
N LYS A 52 20.12 -6.40 -9.84
CA LYS A 52 20.11 -4.92 -9.79
C LYS A 52 19.64 -4.28 -11.10
N VAL A 53 18.79 -4.97 -11.85
CA VAL A 53 18.24 -4.45 -13.12
C VAL A 53 16.99 -3.61 -12.89
N SER A 54 16.78 -2.60 -13.72
CA SER A 54 15.57 -1.76 -13.71
C SER A 54 14.52 -2.18 -14.75
N HIS A 55 14.92 -3.03 -15.68
CA HIS A 55 14.10 -3.51 -16.81
C HIS A 55 14.47 -4.97 -17.09
N ILE A 56 13.56 -5.70 -17.72
CA ILE A 56 13.84 -7.05 -18.21
C ILE A 56 14.92 -6.97 -19.31
N PRO A 57 16.05 -7.70 -19.18
CA PRO A 57 17.11 -7.70 -20.19
C PRO A 57 16.60 -8.13 -21.57
N LEU A 58 17.08 -7.46 -22.62
CA LEU A 58 16.74 -7.80 -23.99
C LEU A 58 17.23 -9.22 -24.33
N GLY A 59 16.37 -10.00 -24.97
CA GLY A 59 16.70 -11.36 -25.41
C GLY A 59 16.53 -12.44 -24.34
N LEU A 60 16.19 -12.08 -23.09
CA LEU A 60 15.94 -13.08 -22.04
C LEU A 60 14.83 -14.06 -22.44
N TRP A 61 13.78 -13.56 -23.08
CA TRP A 61 12.68 -14.38 -23.63
C TRP A 61 13.10 -15.26 -24.82
N ASN A 62 14.15 -14.89 -25.57
CA ASN A 62 14.67 -15.74 -26.65
C ASN A 62 15.49 -16.92 -26.09
N MET A 63 16.16 -16.70 -24.95
CA MET A 63 16.92 -17.75 -24.26
C MET A 63 16.00 -18.71 -23.50
N TYR A 64 14.92 -18.20 -22.92
CA TYR A 64 13.99 -18.98 -22.09
C TYR A 64 12.54 -18.82 -22.56
N PRO A 65 12.20 -19.23 -23.81
CA PRO A 65 10.89 -18.96 -24.40
C PRO A 65 9.74 -19.73 -23.73
N LYS A 66 10.03 -20.87 -23.09
CA LYS A 66 9.03 -21.72 -22.44
C LYS A 66 8.67 -21.27 -21.01
N THR A 67 9.26 -20.18 -20.53
CA THR A 67 9.08 -19.71 -19.14
C THR A 67 7.61 -19.51 -18.80
N LYS A 68 7.11 -20.30 -17.84
CA LYS A 68 5.75 -20.19 -17.28
C LYS A 68 5.73 -19.41 -15.97
N ARG A 69 6.84 -19.46 -15.21
CA ARG A 69 7.01 -18.72 -13.97
C ARG A 69 8.28 -17.88 -14.05
N LEU A 70 8.13 -16.57 -13.87
CA LEU A 70 9.22 -15.61 -13.93
C LEU A 70 9.37 -14.92 -12.56
N ASP A 71 10.48 -15.19 -11.90
CA ASP A 71 10.88 -14.53 -10.67
C ASP A 71 11.91 -13.44 -10.95
N LEU A 72 11.49 -12.20 -10.76
CA LEU A 72 12.29 -10.99 -10.93
C LEU A 72 12.47 -10.24 -9.60
N SER A 73 12.35 -10.95 -8.48
CA SER A 73 12.44 -10.37 -7.15
C SER A 73 13.81 -9.75 -6.84
N TYR A 74 13.84 -8.84 -5.86
CA TYR A 74 15.08 -8.19 -5.40
C TYR A 74 15.86 -7.47 -6.51
N ASN A 75 15.13 -6.82 -7.42
CA ASN A 75 15.70 -5.97 -8.46
C ASN A 75 15.27 -4.51 -8.25
N HIS A 76 15.55 -3.66 -9.24
CA HIS A 76 15.17 -2.25 -9.24
C HIS A 76 14.09 -1.98 -10.30
N ILE A 77 13.26 -3.00 -10.60
CA ILE A 77 12.32 -2.94 -11.71
C ILE A 77 11.29 -1.86 -11.45
N ASN A 78 11.18 -0.95 -12.41
CA ASN A 78 10.18 0.11 -12.44
C ASN A 78 9.39 0.13 -13.77
N SER A 79 9.69 -0.81 -14.67
CA SER A 79 9.11 -0.92 -16.00
C SER A 79 9.08 -2.38 -16.45
N LEU A 80 7.96 -2.80 -17.01
CA LEU A 80 7.73 -4.17 -17.52
C LEU A 80 7.62 -4.20 -19.05
N ILE A 81 8.31 -3.29 -19.72
CA ILE A 81 8.41 -3.32 -21.19
C ILE A 81 8.98 -4.68 -21.62
N ASN A 82 8.36 -5.32 -22.61
CA ASN A 82 8.68 -6.63 -23.16
C ASN A 82 8.32 -7.84 -22.26
N VAL A 83 7.62 -7.67 -21.15
CA VAL A 83 7.17 -8.83 -20.35
C VAL A 83 6.19 -9.72 -21.15
N GLU A 84 5.43 -9.13 -22.07
CA GLU A 84 4.52 -9.83 -22.98
C GLU A 84 5.22 -10.76 -23.97
N LYS A 85 6.56 -10.66 -24.11
CA LYS A 85 7.35 -11.57 -24.95
C LYS A 85 7.47 -12.97 -24.35
N PHE A 86 7.19 -13.14 -23.06
CA PHE A 86 7.03 -14.45 -22.45
C PHE A 86 5.61 -14.96 -22.70
N GLU A 87 5.37 -15.55 -23.87
CA GLU A 87 4.03 -15.90 -24.36
C GLU A 87 3.32 -16.94 -23.48
N GLU A 88 4.07 -17.83 -22.81
CA GLU A 88 3.52 -18.85 -21.92
C GLU A 88 3.44 -18.42 -20.45
N LEU A 89 3.71 -17.15 -20.13
CA LEU A 89 3.84 -16.69 -18.75
C LEU A 89 2.51 -16.76 -17.99
N ARG A 90 2.53 -17.48 -16.85
CA ARG A 90 1.39 -17.71 -15.97
C ARG A 90 1.60 -17.10 -14.59
N GLU A 91 2.84 -17.01 -14.14
CA GLU A 91 3.20 -16.54 -12.81
C GLU A 91 4.32 -15.50 -12.91
N LEU A 92 4.09 -14.32 -12.33
CA LEU A 92 5.03 -13.22 -12.33
C LEU A 92 5.27 -12.76 -10.90
N ILE A 93 6.51 -12.90 -10.44
CA ILE A 93 6.95 -12.52 -9.09
C ILE A 93 7.86 -11.30 -9.23
N LEU A 94 7.46 -10.20 -8.61
CA LEU A 94 8.09 -8.89 -8.69
C LEU A 94 8.34 -8.31 -7.28
N ASP A 95 8.50 -9.18 -6.30
CA ASP A 95 8.69 -8.79 -4.91
C ASP A 95 9.99 -7.99 -4.72
N ASN A 96 10.01 -7.02 -3.80
CA ASN A 96 11.18 -6.20 -3.50
C ASN A 96 11.74 -5.48 -4.75
N ASN A 97 10.88 -4.71 -5.43
CA ASN A 97 11.24 -3.91 -6.59
C ASN A 97 10.85 -2.42 -6.37
N CYS A 98 10.89 -1.62 -7.43
CA CYS A 98 10.54 -0.19 -7.41
C CYS A 98 9.23 0.08 -8.16
N ILE A 99 8.28 -0.86 -8.12
CA ILE A 99 7.00 -0.73 -8.82
C ILE A 99 6.12 0.30 -8.11
N THR A 100 5.51 1.17 -8.90
CA THR A 100 4.53 2.17 -8.45
C THR A 100 3.23 1.98 -9.22
N GLU A 101 2.18 2.69 -8.83
CA GLU A 101 0.92 2.79 -9.58
C GLU A 101 1.11 3.29 -11.02
N ARG A 102 2.28 3.88 -11.36
CA ARG A 102 2.60 4.39 -12.70
C ARG A 102 2.99 3.30 -13.69
N ILE A 103 3.27 2.08 -13.21
CA ILE A 103 3.66 0.96 -14.06
C ILE A 103 2.66 0.73 -15.19
N ARG A 104 3.16 0.31 -16.34
CA ARG A 104 2.35 -0.10 -17.49
C ARG A 104 2.46 -1.61 -17.62
N PHE A 105 1.32 -2.26 -17.58
CA PHE A 105 1.20 -3.68 -17.85
C PHE A 105 0.70 -3.87 -19.28
N PRO A 106 1.33 -4.74 -20.09
CA PRO A 106 0.70 -5.23 -21.30
C PRO A 106 -0.43 -6.19 -20.94
N VAL A 107 -1.36 -6.40 -21.86
CA VAL A 107 -2.43 -7.39 -21.68
C VAL A 107 -1.83 -8.79 -21.75
N MET A 108 -1.99 -9.57 -20.69
CA MET A 108 -1.46 -10.93 -20.56
C MET A 108 -2.56 -11.89 -20.15
N HIS A 109 -3.15 -12.55 -21.14
CA HIS A 109 -4.34 -13.39 -20.95
C HIS A 109 -4.08 -14.68 -20.15
N LEU A 110 -2.83 -15.18 -20.15
CA LEU A 110 -2.47 -16.42 -19.46
C LEU A 110 -2.01 -16.21 -18.02
N LEU A 111 -1.77 -14.97 -17.60
CA LEU A 111 -1.29 -14.67 -16.25
C LEU A 111 -2.37 -14.98 -15.21
N LYS A 112 -2.00 -15.81 -14.24
CA LYS A 112 -2.84 -16.28 -13.13
C LYS A 112 -2.34 -15.79 -11.78
N LEU A 113 -1.03 -15.58 -11.63
CA LEU A 113 -0.42 -15.12 -10.37
C LEU A 113 0.43 -13.88 -10.61
N LEU A 114 0.18 -12.86 -9.80
CA LEU A 114 0.99 -11.65 -9.71
C LEU A 114 1.36 -11.41 -8.25
N SER A 115 2.66 -11.43 -7.96
CA SER A 115 3.19 -11.01 -6.66
C SER A 115 3.99 -9.73 -6.83
N VAL A 116 3.62 -8.68 -6.09
CA VAL A 116 4.26 -7.36 -6.10
C VAL A 116 4.51 -6.89 -4.67
N ASN A 117 4.92 -7.80 -3.79
CA ASN A 117 5.15 -7.49 -2.38
C ASN A 117 6.33 -6.53 -2.21
N ASN A 118 6.29 -5.72 -1.15
CA ASN A 118 7.36 -4.78 -0.80
C ASN A 118 7.80 -3.90 -2.00
N ASN A 119 6.81 -3.26 -2.63
CA ASN A 119 7.01 -2.28 -3.69
C ASN A 119 6.54 -0.89 -3.20
N ARG A 120 6.42 0.08 -4.10
CA ARG A 120 6.10 1.49 -3.80
C ARG A 120 4.73 1.90 -4.35
N ILE A 121 3.76 0.98 -4.30
CA ILE A 121 2.39 1.26 -4.75
C ILE A 121 1.68 2.04 -3.63
N ASN A 122 1.22 3.26 -3.92
CA ASN A 122 0.49 4.11 -2.97
C ASN A 122 -0.99 4.32 -3.35
N ASP A 123 -1.29 4.43 -4.64
CA ASP A 123 -2.64 4.66 -5.17
C ASP A 123 -3.23 3.32 -5.62
N LEU A 124 -3.88 2.65 -4.68
CA LEU A 124 -4.50 1.34 -4.89
C LEU A 124 -5.52 1.35 -6.06
N PRO A 125 -6.48 2.30 -6.16
CA PRO A 125 -7.44 2.33 -7.26
C PRO A 125 -6.77 2.37 -8.63
N LYS A 126 -5.77 3.25 -8.81
CA LYS A 126 -5.05 3.34 -10.08
C LYS A 126 -4.33 2.04 -10.42
N PHE A 127 -3.71 1.40 -9.43
CA PHE A 127 -3.02 0.13 -9.65
C PHE A 127 -4.01 -1.00 -9.99
N ILE A 128 -5.08 -1.16 -9.22
CA ILE A 128 -6.07 -2.23 -9.39
C ILE A 128 -6.82 -2.12 -10.73
N ILE A 129 -7.16 -0.91 -11.19
CA ILE A 129 -7.77 -0.72 -12.51
C ILE A 129 -6.86 -1.27 -13.62
N LYS A 130 -5.54 -1.00 -13.54
CA LYS A 130 -4.57 -1.50 -14.53
C LYS A 130 -4.43 -3.01 -14.47
N VAL A 131 -4.36 -3.59 -13.26
CA VAL A 131 -4.34 -5.04 -13.04
C VAL A 131 -5.57 -5.69 -13.67
N ARG A 132 -6.77 -5.13 -13.42
CA ARG A 132 -8.04 -5.64 -13.97
C ARG A 132 -8.07 -5.63 -15.50
N GLN A 133 -7.59 -4.55 -16.12
CA GLN A 133 -7.55 -4.41 -17.57
C GLN A 133 -6.52 -5.33 -18.23
N SER A 134 -5.39 -5.56 -17.56
CA SER A 134 -4.25 -6.27 -18.14
C SER A 134 -4.30 -7.78 -17.92
N PHE A 135 -4.93 -8.23 -16.81
CA PHE A 135 -4.89 -9.62 -16.36
C PHE A 135 -6.30 -10.19 -16.14
N PRO A 136 -7.07 -10.46 -17.22
CA PRO A 136 -8.49 -10.85 -17.11
C PRO A 136 -8.74 -12.23 -16.45
N HIS A 137 -7.68 -13.04 -16.31
CA HIS A 137 -7.72 -14.38 -15.71
C HIS A 137 -6.94 -14.50 -14.40
N LEU A 138 -6.54 -13.37 -13.80
CA LEU A 138 -5.79 -13.35 -12.55
C LEU A 138 -6.57 -14.05 -11.43
N ARG A 139 -5.89 -14.93 -10.70
CA ARG A 139 -6.43 -15.73 -9.58
C ARG A 139 -5.71 -15.48 -8.26
N PHE A 140 -4.45 -15.05 -8.32
CA PHE A 140 -3.62 -14.80 -7.16
C PHE A 140 -3.01 -13.40 -7.28
N LEU A 141 -3.21 -12.58 -6.26
CA LEU A 141 -2.60 -11.26 -6.14
C LEU A 141 -1.99 -11.11 -4.76
N SER A 142 -0.76 -10.58 -4.68
CA SER A 142 -0.14 -10.21 -3.41
C SER A 142 0.46 -8.81 -3.50
N LEU A 143 0.08 -7.95 -2.56
CA LEU A 143 0.40 -6.53 -2.45
C LEU A 143 0.97 -6.18 -1.07
N ILE A 144 1.25 -7.18 -0.24
CA ILE A 144 1.78 -7.02 1.12
C ILE A 144 3.01 -6.10 1.13
N ARG A 145 3.14 -5.26 2.18
CA ARG A 145 4.23 -4.29 2.35
C ARG A 145 4.32 -3.21 1.26
N ASN A 146 3.22 -2.87 0.61
CA ASN A 146 3.09 -1.62 -0.15
C ASN A 146 2.44 -0.53 0.70
N GLU A 147 2.69 0.75 0.41
CA GLU A 147 2.03 1.88 1.09
C GLU A 147 0.49 1.82 0.98
N ALA A 148 0.00 1.30 -0.15
CA ALA A 148 -1.41 1.06 -0.42
C ALA A 148 -2.03 -0.10 0.38
N CYS A 149 -1.20 -0.98 0.95
CA CYS A 149 -1.64 -2.14 1.72
C CYS A 149 -1.59 -1.78 3.22
N PRO A 150 -2.73 -1.77 3.93
CA PRO A 150 -2.74 -1.54 5.37
C PRO A 150 -1.85 -2.54 6.11
N ILE A 151 -1.34 -2.15 7.27
CA ILE A 151 -0.57 -3.04 8.14
C ILE A 151 -1.53 -4.01 8.84
N MET A 152 -1.20 -5.30 8.83
CA MET A 152 -1.94 -6.31 9.60
C MET A 152 -1.45 -6.23 11.05
N ILE A 153 -2.16 -5.51 11.91
CA ILE A 153 -1.89 -5.53 13.35
C ILE A 153 -2.91 -6.48 13.98
N PRO A 154 -2.49 -7.64 14.54
CA PRO A 154 -3.39 -8.66 15.08
C PRO A 154 -4.37 -8.16 16.15
N ASP A 155 -4.03 -7.05 16.83
CA ASP A 155 -4.78 -6.53 17.99
C ASP A 155 -5.29 -5.08 17.79
N LEU A 156 -5.16 -4.50 16.59
CA LEU A 156 -5.57 -3.11 16.31
C LEU A 156 -6.18 -2.99 14.91
N ASP A 157 -7.46 -2.63 14.84
CA ASP A 157 -8.21 -2.29 13.62
C ASP A 157 -8.05 -3.22 12.41
N SER A 158 -8.53 -4.47 12.57
CA SER A 158 -8.82 -5.39 11.45
C SER A 158 -9.75 -4.77 10.38
N SER A 159 -10.49 -3.72 10.74
CA SER A 159 -11.41 -2.99 9.87
C SER A 159 -10.73 -2.39 8.64
N ASN A 160 -9.53 -1.82 8.78
CA ASN A 160 -8.84 -1.16 7.65
C ASN A 160 -8.42 -2.15 6.57
N TYR A 161 -7.87 -3.30 6.98
CA TYR A 161 -7.55 -4.36 6.03
C TYR A 161 -8.80 -4.96 5.41
N GLN A 162 -9.86 -5.17 6.20
CA GLN A 162 -11.11 -5.71 5.67
C GLN A 162 -11.69 -4.78 4.60
N CYS A 163 -11.67 -3.47 4.82
CA CYS A 163 -12.08 -2.47 3.83
C CYS A 163 -11.23 -2.54 2.56
N TYR A 164 -9.90 -2.57 2.70
CA TYR A 164 -8.96 -2.78 1.60
C TYR A 164 -9.24 -4.06 0.81
N ARG A 165 -9.47 -5.16 1.52
CA ARG A 165 -9.67 -6.50 0.97
C ARG A 165 -10.95 -6.55 0.15
N LEU A 166 -12.06 -6.11 0.73
CA LEU A 166 -13.36 -6.04 0.06
C LEU A 166 -13.32 -5.09 -1.15
N TYR A 167 -12.58 -3.98 -1.06
CA TYR A 167 -12.38 -3.08 -2.20
C TYR A 167 -11.69 -3.79 -3.37
N ILE A 168 -10.58 -4.50 -3.12
CA ILE A 168 -9.88 -5.25 -4.17
C ILE A 168 -10.81 -6.31 -4.77
N LEU A 169 -11.50 -7.08 -3.93
CA LEU A 169 -12.40 -8.15 -4.38
C LEU A 169 -13.56 -7.62 -5.23
N SER A 170 -14.10 -6.44 -4.91
CA SER A 170 -15.15 -5.80 -5.71
C SER A 170 -14.66 -5.42 -7.12
N ASN A 171 -13.36 -5.14 -7.27
CA ASN A 171 -12.75 -4.81 -8.56
C ASN A 171 -12.22 -6.05 -9.30
N LEU A 172 -11.84 -7.10 -8.57
CA LEU A 172 -11.24 -8.33 -9.09
C LEU A 172 -12.01 -9.57 -8.58
N PRO A 173 -13.28 -9.75 -8.99
CA PRO A 173 -14.17 -10.80 -8.44
C PRO A 173 -13.75 -12.23 -8.81
N ARG A 174 -12.74 -12.38 -9.68
CA ARG A 174 -12.19 -13.67 -10.12
C ARG A 174 -11.02 -14.16 -9.26
N LEU A 175 -10.53 -13.35 -8.33
CA LEU A 175 -9.45 -13.74 -7.42
C LEU A 175 -9.89 -14.91 -6.53
N LYS A 176 -8.94 -15.84 -6.33
CA LYS A 176 -9.07 -16.98 -5.42
C LYS A 176 -8.22 -16.78 -4.16
N TYR A 177 -7.14 -16.03 -4.28
CA TYR A 177 -6.24 -15.71 -3.18
C TYR A 177 -5.81 -14.24 -3.29
N LEU A 178 -5.78 -13.57 -2.14
CA LEU A 178 -5.30 -12.22 -1.99
C LEU A 178 -4.41 -12.17 -0.75
N ASP A 179 -3.17 -11.68 -0.91
CA ASP A 179 -2.20 -11.50 0.18
C ASP A 179 -1.97 -12.81 0.96
N PHE A 180 -1.77 -13.90 0.23
CA PHE A 180 -1.59 -15.28 0.71
C PHE A 180 -2.77 -15.89 1.46
N THR A 181 -3.89 -15.20 1.62
CA THR A 181 -5.12 -15.77 2.19
C THR A 181 -6.12 -16.13 1.11
N LYS A 182 -6.80 -17.26 1.29
CA LYS A 182 -7.87 -17.70 0.40
C LYS A 182 -9.04 -16.72 0.48
N VAL A 183 -9.67 -16.44 -0.65
CA VAL A 183 -10.89 -15.64 -0.75
C VAL A 183 -12.08 -16.53 -0.47
N GLU A 184 -12.90 -16.15 0.50
CA GLU A 184 -14.14 -16.86 0.83
C GLU A 184 -15.35 -16.25 0.11
N SER A 185 -16.37 -17.07 -0.17
CA SER A 185 -17.56 -16.64 -0.93
C SER A 185 -18.32 -15.51 -0.24
N SER A 186 -18.39 -15.52 1.10
CA SER A 186 -19.05 -14.46 1.88
C SER A 186 -18.37 -13.09 1.69
N GLU A 187 -17.05 -13.07 1.54
CA GLU A 187 -16.29 -11.84 1.29
C GLU A 187 -16.59 -11.29 -0.11
N LEU A 188 -16.79 -12.18 -1.10
CA LEU A 188 -17.16 -11.79 -2.46
C LEU A 188 -18.57 -11.20 -2.52
N GLU A 189 -19.53 -11.82 -1.85
CA GLU A 189 -20.91 -11.31 -1.75
C GLU A 189 -20.94 -9.93 -1.09
N GLU A 190 -20.18 -9.77 -0.01
CA GLU A 190 -20.04 -8.49 0.69
C GLU A 190 -19.34 -7.44 -0.18
N ALA A 191 -18.26 -7.82 -0.87
CA ALA A 191 -17.52 -6.94 -1.77
C ALA A 191 -18.38 -6.46 -2.94
N GLU A 192 -19.23 -7.32 -3.49
CA GLU A 192 -20.19 -6.96 -4.53
C GLU A 192 -21.19 -5.90 -4.03
N GLN A 193 -21.71 -6.07 -2.82
CA GLN A 193 -22.70 -5.15 -2.24
C GLN A 193 -22.09 -3.78 -1.89
N ARG A 194 -20.93 -3.76 -1.21
CA ARG A 194 -20.40 -2.53 -0.61
C ARG A 194 -18.91 -2.26 -0.86
N GLY A 195 -18.16 -3.21 -1.41
CA GLY A 195 -16.70 -3.10 -1.53
C GLY A 195 -16.20 -1.86 -2.29
N HIS A 196 -16.95 -1.41 -3.31
CA HIS A 196 -16.61 -0.20 -4.07
C HIS A 196 -16.63 1.11 -3.23
N LEU A 197 -17.35 1.12 -2.10
CA LEU A 197 -17.44 2.25 -1.17
C LEU A 197 -16.37 2.23 -0.07
N LEU A 198 -15.72 1.08 0.12
CA LEU A 198 -14.80 0.84 1.26
C LEU A 198 -13.37 1.29 0.99
N TYR A 199 -13.08 1.91 -0.17
CA TYR A 199 -11.78 2.51 -0.37
C TYR A 199 -11.65 3.83 0.37
N ILE A 200 -11.08 3.76 1.57
CA ILE A 200 -10.66 4.93 2.33
C ILE A 200 -9.31 5.36 1.77
N ARG A 201 -9.26 6.52 1.12
CA ARG A 201 -7.99 7.14 0.76
C ARG A 201 -7.23 7.45 2.04
N HIS A 202 -6.08 6.82 2.24
CA HIS A 202 -5.14 7.29 3.24
C HIS A 202 -4.65 8.67 2.78
N PRO A 203 -4.90 9.75 3.54
CA PRO A 203 -4.30 11.02 3.22
C PRO A 203 -2.79 10.84 3.21
N ARG A 204 -2.11 11.47 2.24
CA ARG A 204 -0.65 11.48 2.27
C ARG A 204 -0.20 12.10 3.60
N PRO A 205 0.92 11.64 4.17
CA PRO A 205 1.58 12.38 5.23
C PRO A 205 1.75 13.82 4.76
N LEU A 206 1.22 14.76 5.52
CA LEU A 206 1.39 16.17 5.23
C LEU A 206 2.89 16.49 5.34
N THR A 207 3.40 17.32 4.44
CA THR A 207 4.72 17.91 4.63
C THR A 207 4.70 18.80 5.88
N ALA A 208 5.86 19.05 6.50
CA ALA A 208 5.93 19.93 7.68
C ALA A 208 5.24 21.29 7.45
N ASP A 209 5.33 21.82 6.22
CA ASP A 209 4.66 23.07 5.84
C ASP A 209 3.13 22.92 5.73
N GLU A 210 2.64 21.76 5.28
CA GLU A 210 1.22 21.45 5.21
C GLU A 210 0.63 21.11 6.59
N GLU A 211 1.40 20.50 7.49
CA GLU A 211 1.01 20.31 8.89
C GLU A 211 0.83 21.65 9.59
N VAL A 212 1.77 22.58 9.40
CA VAL A 212 1.66 23.95 9.94
C VAL A 212 0.41 24.66 9.42
N ARG A 213 0.11 24.56 8.11
CA ARG A 213 -1.11 25.13 7.52
C ARG A 213 -2.40 24.44 7.94
N ALA A 214 -2.38 23.13 8.18
CA ALA A 214 -3.56 22.39 8.65
C ALA A 214 -3.94 22.75 10.08
N VAL A 215 -2.97 23.22 10.88
CA VAL A 215 -3.17 23.71 12.25
C VAL A 215 -3.48 25.22 12.27
N GLU A 216 -3.29 25.95 11.16
CA GLU A 216 -3.73 27.35 11.08
C GLU A 216 -5.25 27.42 11.25
N PRO A 217 -5.74 28.20 12.24
CA PRO A 217 -7.17 28.40 12.37
C PRO A 217 -7.70 29.01 11.07
N LEU A 218 -8.76 28.41 10.53
CA LEU A 218 -9.50 28.96 9.40
C LEU A 218 -9.67 30.47 9.63
N PRO A 219 -9.43 31.32 8.61
CA PRO A 219 -9.73 32.73 8.71
C PRO A 219 -11.12 32.86 9.29
N ARG A 220 -11.27 33.66 10.35
CA ARG A 220 -12.59 34.04 10.86
C ARG A 220 -13.27 34.85 9.76
N GLU A 221 -13.77 34.17 8.73
CA GLU A 221 -14.74 34.74 7.84
C GLU A 221 -15.86 35.17 8.75
N THR A 222 -16.06 36.48 8.72
CA THR A 222 -16.91 37.23 9.59
C THR A 222 -18.29 36.62 9.45
N PHE A 223 -18.70 35.79 10.41
CA PHE A 223 -20.11 35.50 10.61
C PHE A 223 -20.76 36.88 10.68
N HIS A 224 -21.44 37.26 9.61
CA HIS A 224 -22.17 38.51 9.58
C HIS A 224 -23.16 38.37 10.72
N ASN A 225 -22.95 39.17 11.77
CA ASN A 225 -23.85 39.22 12.91
C ASN A 225 -25.24 39.49 12.34
N LEU A 226 -26.07 38.46 12.26
CA LEU A 226 -27.49 38.63 11.98
C LEU A 226 -28.01 39.52 13.10
N GLU A 227 -28.47 40.71 12.74
CA GLU A 227 -29.06 41.65 13.68
C GLU A 227 -30.16 40.93 14.48
N VAL A 228 -29.94 40.81 15.79
CA VAL A 228 -30.90 40.23 16.72
C VAL A 228 -32.07 41.22 16.84
N LYS A 229 -33.16 40.96 16.12
CA LYS A 229 -34.40 41.72 16.31
C LYS A 229 -35.11 41.25 17.58
N PRO A 230 -35.74 42.17 18.35
CA PRO A 230 -36.35 41.83 19.63
C PRO A 230 -37.50 40.82 19.51
N ALA A 231 -37.64 40.01 20.55
CA ALA A 231 -38.26 38.67 20.63
C ALA A 231 -39.78 38.56 20.36
N HIS A 232 -40.42 39.51 19.68
CA HIS A 232 -41.89 39.52 19.55
C HIS A 232 -42.41 39.51 18.11
N LYS A 233 -41.57 39.27 17.11
CA LYS A 233 -42.03 39.23 15.70
C LYS A 233 -41.25 38.29 14.76
N HIS A 234 -40.70 37.19 15.27
CA HIS A 234 -40.15 36.16 14.40
C HIS A 234 -41.18 35.05 14.13
N ARG A 235 -41.80 35.10 12.93
CA ARG A 235 -42.25 33.86 12.29
C ARG A 235 -40.99 33.15 11.83
N GLY A 236 -40.71 31.97 12.37
CA GLY A 236 -39.57 31.17 11.92
C GLY A 236 -39.70 30.86 10.44
N GLU A 237 -38.74 31.35 9.63
CA GLU A 237 -38.52 30.83 8.29
C GLU A 237 -37.65 29.58 8.40
N TYR A 238 -38.29 28.42 8.23
CA TYR A 238 -37.58 27.17 8.01
C TYR A 238 -36.90 27.22 6.64
N MET A 239 -35.58 27.37 6.59
CA MET A 239 -34.84 26.97 5.40
C MET A 239 -34.86 25.45 5.29
N ARG A 240 -35.40 24.96 4.18
CA ARG A 240 -35.55 23.55 3.87
C ARG A 240 -34.20 23.01 3.36
N THR A 241 -33.28 22.72 4.27
CA THR A 241 -32.00 22.10 3.92
C THR A 241 -32.24 20.64 3.55
N LYS A 242 -32.05 20.28 2.27
CA LYS A 242 -32.12 18.89 1.78
C LYS A 242 -30.84 18.11 2.11
N ILE A 243 -30.44 18.07 3.37
CA ILE A 243 -29.34 17.20 3.80
C ILE A 243 -29.82 16.42 5.03
N CYS A 244 -30.44 15.28 4.76
CA CYS A 244 -30.74 14.29 5.78
C CYS A 244 -29.47 13.47 6.01
N PHE A 245 -28.75 13.74 7.10
CA PHE A 245 -27.77 12.78 7.63
C PHE A 245 -28.53 11.72 8.41
N ALA A 246 -28.75 10.57 7.79
CA ALA A 246 -29.25 9.39 8.49
C ALA A 246 -28.11 8.78 9.32
N ASN A 247 -27.79 9.41 10.44
CA ASN A 247 -26.81 8.89 11.39
C ASN A 247 -27.45 7.78 12.22
N ARG A 248 -27.24 6.52 11.81
CA ARG A 248 -27.53 5.36 12.69
C ARG A 248 -26.37 4.98 13.60
N GLU A 249 -25.20 5.62 13.49
CA GLU A 249 -24.00 5.26 14.28
C GLU A 249 -23.22 6.47 14.85
N SER A 250 -23.90 7.57 15.19
CA SER A 250 -23.22 8.66 15.90
C SER A 250 -23.31 8.43 17.42
N GLU A 251 -22.33 7.72 17.97
CA GLU A 251 -22.20 7.52 19.43
C GLU A 251 -22.03 8.84 20.20
N GLY A 252 -21.62 9.92 19.53
CA GLY A 252 -21.41 11.24 20.11
C GLY A 252 -22.68 12.00 20.51
N ASN A 253 -23.87 11.58 20.07
CA ASN A 253 -25.14 12.24 20.37
C ASN A 253 -25.94 11.54 21.48
N ARG A 254 -25.33 10.60 22.22
CA ARG A 254 -26.04 9.80 23.23
C ARG A 254 -26.49 10.59 24.47
N PHE A 255 -25.98 11.81 24.65
CA PHE A 255 -26.16 12.59 25.88
C PHE A 255 -26.93 13.91 25.68
N ILE A 256 -27.34 14.24 24.45
CA ILE A 256 -28.14 15.45 24.20
C ILE A 256 -29.60 15.09 24.40
N MET A 257 -30.24 15.63 25.42
CA MET A 257 -31.68 15.43 25.65
C MET A 257 -32.47 16.58 25.03
N ASN A 258 -33.75 16.33 24.69
CA ASN A 258 -34.65 17.34 24.13
C ASN A 258 -34.90 18.56 25.05
N GLN A 259 -34.39 18.54 26.29
CA GLN A 259 -34.45 19.67 27.22
C GLN A 259 -33.26 20.63 27.06
N ASP A 260 -32.25 20.25 26.27
CA ASP A 260 -31.04 21.03 25.98
C ASP A 260 -31.12 21.78 24.63
N LEU A 261 -32.28 21.72 23.95
CA LEU A 261 -32.56 22.33 22.64
C LEU A 261 -33.65 23.41 22.73
#